data_AF-A0A916X1B5-F1
#
_entry.id   AF-A0A916X1B5-F1
#
_cell.length_a   1.000
_cell.length_b   1.000
_cell.length_c   1.000
_cell.angle_alpha   90.00
_cell.angle_beta   90.00
_cell.angle_gamma   90.00
#
_symmetry.space_group_name_H-M   'P 1'
#
loop_
_entity.id
_entity.type
_entity.pdbx_description
1 polymer ?
#
loop_
_entity_poly.entity_id
_entity_poly.type
_entity_poly.pdbx_seq_one_letter_code
_entity_poly.pdbx_strand_id
1 'polypeptide(L)'
;MYLANLHDALRCMGHLELWADSLPLGRELYGKYLRTRGPARPDTVDAAKRYAWALVCADSLDPAVAIYLTTADALWPSTASDGSANDSPDQLPEATRLLGAAVVHHHNGHHDVLDLAAASTSALSHVEELRRVADTLPVDAVVGIDGAVLEPHHTH
;
A
#
# COMPACT_ATOMS: atom_id res chain seq x y z
N MET A 1 23.95 -3.14 -2.50
CA MET A 1 24.21 -3.09 -1.04
C MET A 1 23.47 -1.93 -0.38
N TYR A 2 23.64 -0.67 -0.82
CA TYR A 2 22.96 0.49 -0.23
C TYR A 2 21.43 0.35 -0.06
N LEU A 3 20.70 -0.04 -1.12
CA LEU A 3 19.23 -0.14 -1.05
C LEU A 3 18.74 -1.25 -0.11
N ALA A 4 19.48 -2.36 -0.01
CA ALA A 4 19.14 -3.43 0.92
C ALA A 4 19.30 -2.95 2.38
N ASN A 5 20.42 -2.29 2.69
CA ASN A 5 20.64 -1.74 4.03
C ASN A 5 19.61 -0.66 4.39
N LEU A 6 19.21 0.18 3.42
CA LEU A 6 18.16 1.18 3.61
C LEU A 6 16.79 0.52 3.87
N HIS A 7 16.52 -0.59 3.18
CA HIS A 7 15.31 -1.38 3.41
C HIS A 7 15.30 -2.01 4.80
N ASP A 8 16.41 -2.61 5.22
CA ASP A 8 16.54 -3.19 6.56
C ASP A 8 16.38 -2.12 7.65
N ALA A 9 16.97 -0.93 7.46
CA ALA A 9 16.77 0.20 8.38
C ALA A 9 15.30 0.59 8.48
N LEU A 10 14.57 0.66 7.36
CA LEU A 10 13.13 0.94 7.33
C LEU A 10 12.32 -0.13 8.08
N ARG A 11 12.67 -1.42 7.92
CA ARG A 11 12.06 -2.52 8.67
C ARG A 11 12.31 -2.38 10.17
N CYS A 12 13.55 -2.05 10.57
CA CYS A 12 13.91 -1.82 11.96
C CYS A 12 13.16 -0.65 12.59
N MET A 13 13.08 0.50 11.89
CA MET A 13 12.30 1.65 12.37
C MET A 13 10.82 1.31 12.55
N GLY A 14 10.25 0.52 11.63
CA GLY A 14 8.89 0.04 11.78
C GLY A 14 8.70 -0.89 12.98
N HIS A 15 9.67 -1.75 13.28
CA HIS A 15 9.63 -2.60 14.47
C HIS A 15 9.76 -1.80 15.79
N LEU A 16 10.41 -0.64 15.73
CA LEU A 16 10.56 0.29 16.86
C LEU A 16 9.45 1.34 16.92
N GLU A 17 8.43 1.26 16.06
CA GLU A 17 7.34 2.22 15.95
C GLU A 17 7.79 3.67 15.67
N LEU A 18 9.00 3.85 15.12
CA LEU A 18 9.57 5.15 14.75
C LEU A 18 9.07 5.61 13.37
N TRP A 19 7.75 5.63 13.21
CA TRP A 19 7.10 5.81 11.90
C TRP A 19 7.32 7.20 11.31
N ALA A 20 7.14 8.26 12.12
CA ALA A 20 7.35 9.64 11.67
C ALA A 20 8.80 9.88 11.20
N ASP A 21 9.77 9.36 11.93
CA ASP A 21 11.21 9.49 11.59
C ASP A 21 11.59 8.68 10.35
N SER A 22 10.81 7.64 10.03
CA SER A 22 11.06 6.77 8.88
C SER A 22 10.61 7.35 7.53
N LEU A 23 9.76 8.39 7.54
CA LEU A 23 9.21 9.02 6.32
C LEU A 23 10.25 9.38 5.24
N PRO A 24 11.37 10.08 5.56
CA PRO A 24 12.37 10.42 4.54
C PRO A 24 13.02 9.17 3.94
N LEU A 25 13.28 8.13 4.76
CA LEU A 25 13.87 6.88 4.29
C LEU A 25 12.88 6.08 3.43
N GLY A 26 11.61 6.02 3.83
CA GLY A 26 10.54 5.38 3.06
C GLY A 26 10.36 6.03 1.68
N ARG A 27 10.29 7.36 1.63
CA ARG A 27 10.18 8.12 0.37
C ARG A 27 11.36 7.85 -0.57
N GLU A 28 12.58 7.89 -0.04
CA GLU A 28 13.78 7.65 -0.82
C GLU A 28 13.84 6.21 -1.36
N LEU A 29 13.61 5.24 -0.48
CA LEU A 29 13.66 3.82 -0.82
C LEU A 29 12.63 3.47 -1.89
N TYR A 30 11.37 3.84 -1.65
CA TYR A 30 10.27 3.58 -2.59
C TYR A 30 10.54 4.22 -3.95
N GLY A 31 10.95 5.49 -3.99
CA GLY A 31 11.26 6.18 -5.24
C GLY A 31 12.47 5.60 -5.99
N LYS A 32 13.42 4.96 -5.29
CA LYS A 32 14.54 4.24 -5.92
C LYS A 32 14.12 2.85 -6.41
N TYR A 33 13.29 2.13 -5.66
CA TYR A 33 12.77 0.82 -6.06
C TYR A 33 11.82 0.88 -7.25
N LEU A 34 10.93 1.87 -7.30
CA LEU A 34 10.10 2.11 -8.48
C LEU A 34 10.93 2.25 -9.77
N ARG A 35 12.01 3.04 -9.72
CA ARG A 35 12.87 3.29 -10.89
C ARG A 35 13.77 2.12 -11.29
N THR A 36 14.21 1.32 -10.32
CA THR A 36 15.25 0.29 -10.56
C THR A 36 14.68 -1.12 -10.72
N ARG A 37 13.58 -1.43 -10.02
CA ARG A 37 13.01 -2.78 -9.96
C ARG A 37 11.62 -2.87 -10.57
N GLY A 38 10.87 -1.79 -10.53
CA GLY A 38 9.48 -1.71 -10.95
C GLY A 38 8.50 -1.91 -9.78
N PRO A 39 7.23 -1.52 -9.98
CA PRO A 39 6.25 -1.40 -8.89
C PRO A 39 5.72 -2.74 -8.35
N ALA A 40 5.65 -3.79 -9.18
CA ALA A 40 5.11 -5.11 -8.81
C ALA A 40 6.13 -6.03 -8.09
N ARG A 41 7.38 -5.59 -7.90
CA ARG A 41 8.41 -6.45 -7.28
C ARG A 41 8.18 -6.55 -5.77
N PRO A 42 8.35 -7.73 -5.15
CA PRO A 42 8.10 -7.92 -3.70
C PRO A 42 8.81 -6.90 -2.80
N ASP A 43 10.09 -6.61 -3.06
CA ASP A 43 10.85 -5.61 -2.29
C ASP A 43 10.27 -4.19 -2.42
N THR A 44 9.71 -3.86 -3.59
CA THR A 44 9.06 -2.57 -3.84
C THR A 44 7.74 -2.47 -3.08
N VAL A 45 6.98 -3.58 -3.02
CA VAL A 45 5.72 -3.67 -2.29
C VAL A 45 5.93 -3.56 -0.78
N ASP A 46 6.90 -4.28 -0.20
CA ASP A 46 7.23 -4.17 1.24
C ASP A 46 7.65 -2.73 1.60
N ALA A 47 8.47 -2.09 0.75
CA ALA A 47 8.84 -0.69 0.93
C ALA A 47 7.63 0.27 0.82
N ALA A 48 6.72 0.02 -0.14
CA ALA A 48 5.51 0.81 -0.32
C ALA A 48 4.58 0.73 0.88
N LYS A 49 4.32 -0.48 1.40
CA LYS A 49 3.48 -0.72 2.59
C LYS A 49 4.00 0.02 3.81
N ARG A 50 5.31 -0.08 4.06
CA ARG A 50 5.97 0.59 5.19
C ARG A 50 5.94 2.10 5.07
N TYR A 51 6.18 2.61 3.87
CA TYR A 51 6.12 4.05 3.62
C TYR A 51 4.69 4.60 3.74
N ALA A 52 3.71 3.91 3.18
CA ALA A 52 2.30 4.29 3.30
C ALA A 52 1.83 4.25 4.77
N TRP A 53 2.22 3.23 5.54
CA TRP A 53 1.91 3.19 6.96
C TRP A 53 2.58 4.30 7.76
N ALA A 54 3.84 4.63 7.44
CA ALA A 54 4.51 5.77 8.05
C ALA A 54 3.75 7.09 7.80
N LEU A 55 3.14 7.24 6.62
CA LEU A 55 2.28 8.37 6.29
C LEU A 55 0.96 8.34 7.08
N VAL A 56 0.34 7.17 7.27
CA VAL A 56 -0.84 6.99 8.13
C VAL A 56 -0.53 7.41 9.57
N CYS A 57 0.59 6.96 10.14
CA CYS A 57 1.01 7.36 11.49
C CYS A 57 1.34 8.85 11.61
N ALA A 58 1.63 9.52 10.49
CA ALA A 58 1.87 10.96 10.42
C ALA A 58 0.63 11.76 9.98
N ASP A 59 -0.56 11.16 10.03
CA ASP A 59 -1.86 11.75 9.65
C ASP A 59 -1.92 12.28 8.21
N SER A 60 -1.04 11.74 7.34
CA SER A 60 -0.94 12.09 5.92
C SER A 60 -1.65 11.04 5.08
N LEU A 61 -2.98 10.98 5.16
CA LEU A 61 -3.78 9.91 4.57
C LEU A 61 -3.81 9.94 3.03
N ASP A 62 -3.94 11.12 2.41
CA ASP A 62 -4.01 11.25 0.94
C ASP A 62 -2.80 10.61 0.21
N PRO A 63 -1.54 10.92 0.56
CA PRO A 63 -0.41 10.27 -0.09
C PRO A 63 -0.30 8.78 0.27
N ALA A 64 -0.79 8.36 1.44
CA ALA A 64 -0.80 6.94 1.82
C ALA A 64 -1.75 6.13 0.92
N VAL A 65 -2.98 6.62 0.74
CA VAL A 65 -3.99 6.02 -0.15
C VAL A 65 -3.48 5.94 -1.58
N ALA A 66 -2.86 7.00 -2.10
CA ALA A 66 -2.28 7.00 -3.44
C ALA A 66 -1.22 5.88 -3.62
N ILE A 67 -0.35 5.68 -2.63
CA ILE A 67 0.67 4.62 -2.67
C ILE A 67 0.03 3.23 -2.64
N TYR A 68 -0.98 3.02 -1.79
CA TYR A 68 -1.70 1.75 -1.75
C TYR A 68 -2.39 1.42 -3.07
N LEU A 69 -3.11 2.39 -3.66
CA LEU A 69 -3.81 2.21 -4.93
C LEU A 69 -2.84 1.91 -6.08
N THR A 70 -1.79 2.71 -6.22
CA THR A 70 -0.80 2.54 -7.30
C THR A 70 -0.02 1.22 -7.17
N THR A 71 0.25 0.78 -5.94
CA THR A 71 0.93 -0.51 -5.70
C THR A 71 -0.02 -1.69 -5.96
N ALA A 72 -1.30 -1.56 -5.62
CA ALA A 72 -2.31 -2.57 -5.92
C ALA A 72 -2.58 -2.72 -7.42
N ASP A 73 -2.69 -1.61 -8.16
CA ASP A 73 -2.84 -1.60 -9.63
C ASP A 73 -1.65 -2.27 -10.31
N ALA A 74 -0.43 -2.02 -9.82
CA ALA A 74 0.77 -2.66 -10.34
C ALA A 74 0.86 -4.16 -10.03
N LEU A 75 0.32 -4.60 -8.89
CA LEU A 75 0.26 -6.01 -8.51
C LEU A 75 -0.90 -6.75 -9.18
N TRP A 76 -1.90 -6.03 -9.65
CA TRP A 76 -3.03 -6.65 -10.33
C TRP A 76 -2.50 -7.39 -11.55
N PRO A 77 -2.86 -8.67 -11.75
CA PRO A 77 -2.49 -9.39 -12.95
C PRO A 77 -3.14 -8.69 -14.13
N SER A 78 -2.38 -7.79 -14.75
CA SER A 78 -2.65 -7.36 -16.10
C SER A 78 -2.73 -8.64 -16.90
N THR A 79 -3.83 -8.84 -17.62
CA THR A 79 -4.01 -9.93 -18.57
C THR A 79 -3.03 -9.72 -19.74
N ALA A 80 -1.73 -9.77 -19.47
CA ALA A 80 -0.67 -9.74 -20.43
C ALA A 80 -0.32 -11.21 -20.67
N SER A 81 -0.69 -11.66 -21.86
CA SER A 81 -0.44 -12.95 -22.49
C SER A 81 1.03 -13.40 -22.56
N ASP A 82 1.93 -12.73 -21.86
CA ASP A 82 3.35 -13.02 -21.88
C ASP A 82 3.66 -13.82 -20.63
N GLY A 83 3.77 -15.15 -20.80
CA GLY A 83 4.11 -16.14 -19.77
C GLY A 83 5.49 -15.92 -19.15
N SER A 84 5.67 -14.77 -18.51
CA SER A 84 6.78 -14.44 -17.64
C SER A 84 6.48 -15.07 -16.29
N ALA A 85 7.27 -16.07 -15.93
CA ALA A 85 7.19 -16.91 -14.73
C ALA A 85 7.38 -16.15 -13.40
N ASN A 86 6.66 -15.05 -13.22
CA ASN A 86 6.66 -14.19 -12.05
C ASN A 86 5.33 -14.26 -11.28
N ASP A 87 4.43 -15.16 -11.69
CA ASP A 87 3.17 -15.50 -11.03
C ASP A 87 3.45 -16.21 -9.69
N SER A 88 3.90 -15.44 -8.69
CA SER A 88 3.76 -15.89 -7.32
C SER A 88 2.26 -15.92 -7.00
N PRO A 89 1.70 -17.06 -6.54
CA PRO A 89 0.26 -17.19 -6.25
C PRO A 89 -0.27 -16.21 -5.19
N ASP A 90 0.63 -15.52 -4.49
CA ASP A 90 0.33 -14.61 -3.38
C ASP A 90 0.10 -13.14 -3.81
N GLN A 91 0.21 -12.80 -5.10
CA GLN A 91 0.08 -11.40 -5.56
C GLN A 91 -1.38 -10.89 -5.56
N LEU A 92 -2.35 -11.73 -5.91
CA LEU A 92 -3.77 -11.35 -5.94
C LEU A 92 -4.33 -11.04 -4.53
N PRO A 93 -4.10 -11.91 -3.52
CA PRO A 93 -4.52 -11.60 -2.15
C PRO A 93 -3.87 -10.33 -1.60
N GLU A 94 -2.60 -10.09 -1.95
CA GLU A 94 -1.88 -8.89 -1.53
C GLU A 94 -2.42 -7.62 -2.20
N ALA A 95 -2.75 -7.66 -3.49
CA ALA A 95 -3.39 -6.54 -4.18
C ALA A 95 -4.73 -6.18 -3.52
N THR A 96 -5.61 -7.17 -3.30
CA THR A 96 -6.90 -6.97 -2.61
C THR A 96 -6.71 -6.37 -1.23
N ARG A 97 -5.66 -6.77 -0.52
CA ARG A 97 -5.35 -6.29 0.83
C ARG A 97 -4.88 -4.83 0.85
N LEU A 98 -4.09 -4.41 -0.13
CA LEU A 98 -3.72 -3.00 -0.30
C LEU A 98 -4.93 -2.15 -0.67
N LEU A 99 -5.84 -2.67 -1.51
CA LEU A 99 -7.11 -1.99 -1.81
C LEU A 99 -7.96 -1.83 -0.54
N GLY A 100 -8.06 -2.86 0.30
CA GLY A 100 -8.74 -2.76 1.60
C GLY A 100 -8.12 -1.72 2.54
N ALA A 101 -6.80 -1.62 2.58
CA ALA A 101 -6.10 -0.58 3.34
C ALA A 101 -6.41 0.83 2.79
N ALA A 102 -6.36 1.00 1.46
CA ALA A 102 -6.75 2.26 0.83
C ALA A 102 -8.19 2.66 1.16
N VAL A 103 -9.11 1.68 1.15
CA VAL A 103 -10.51 1.87 1.51
C VAL A 103 -10.66 2.42 2.94
N VAL A 104 -10.06 1.72 3.88
CA VAL A 104 -10.11 2.09 5.30
C VAL A 104 -9.52 3.47 5.55
N HIS A 105 -8.35 3.74 4.98
CA HIS A 105 -7.68 5.01 5.22
C HIS A 105 -8.37 6.19 4.52
N HIS A 106 -9.11 5.97 3.43
CA HIS A 106 -9.97 7.03 2.88
C HIS A 106 -11.24 7.24 3.69
N HIS A 107 -11.84 6.23 4.33
CA HIS A 107 -13.04 6.49 5.16
C HIS A 107 -12.69 7.37 6.36
N ASN A 108 -11.44 7.29 6.83
CA ASN A 108 -10.91 8.09 7.93
C ASN A 108 -10.45 9.50 7.49
N GLY A 109 -10.22 9.75 6.20
CA GLY A 109 -9.91 11.06 5.64
C GLY A 109 -11.11 11.63 4.89
N HIS A 110 -11.57 12.85 5.16
CA HIS A 110 -12.78 13.43 4.55
C HIS A 110 -12.68 13.76 3.03
N HIS A 111 -11.97 12.98 2.21
CA HIS A 111 -11.72 13.26 0.79
C HIS A 111 -12.14 12.13 -0.16
N ASP A 112 -12.70 12.52 -1.32
CA ASP A 112 -13.34 11.64 -2.29
C ASP A 112 -12.31 10.79 -3.06
N VAL A 113 -12.21 9.51 -2.71
CA VAL A 113 -11.32 8.51 -3.31
C VAL A 113 -11.47 8.38 -4.82
N LEU A 114 -12.64 8.71 -5.35
CA LEU A 114 -12.93 8.61 -6.78
C LEU A 114 -12.11 9.62 -7.61
N ASP A 115 -11.78 10.79 -7.07
CA ASP A 115 -10.93 11.78 -7.76
C ASP A 115 -9.46 11.31 -7.84
N LEU A 116 -8.96 10.64 -6.80
CA LEU A 116 -7.59 10.12 -6.74
C LEU A 116 -7.42 8.84 -7.58
N ALA A 117 -8.43 7.97 -7.56
CA ALA A 117 -8.49 6.78 -8.39
C ALA A 117 -8.66 7.15 -9.88
N ALA A 118 -9.47 8.16 -10.21
CA ALA A 118 -9.66 8.63 -11.58
C ALA A 118 -8.41 9.27 -12.19
N ALA A 119 -7.52 9.86 -11.36
CA ALA A 119 -6.21 10.34 -11.80
C ALA A 119 -5.23 9.22 -12.18
N SER A 120 -5.49 7.98 -11.74
CA SER A 120 -4.73 6.78 -12.13
C SER A 120 -5.43 6.12 -13.33
N THR A 121 -4.95 6.40 -14.53
CA THR A 121 -5.60 6.17 -15.84
C THR A 121 -5.93 4.70 -16.22
N SER A 122 -5.85 3.73 -15.30
CA SER A 122 -6.17 2.30 -15.49
C SER A 122 -7.31 1.80 -14.58
N ALA A 123 -8.03 2.71 -13.92
CA ALA A 123 -8.88 2.41 -12.77
C ALA A 123 -10.23 1.72 -13.04
N LEU A 124 -10.70 1.52 -14.27
CA LEU A 124 -12.08 1.05 -14.50
C LEU A 124 -12.36 -0.39 -14.02
N SER A 125 -11.40 -1.33 -14.13
CA SER A 125 -11.54 -2.66 -13.51
C SER A 125 -11.30 -2.65 -12.00
N HIS A 126 -10.48 -1.70 -11.54
CA HIS A 126 -10.07 -1.58 -10.14
C HIS A 126 -11.15 -0.92 -9.27
N VAL A 127 -11.95 0.00 -9.82
CA VAL A 127 -13.02 0.71 -9.12
C VAL A 127 -14.15 -0.22 -8.71
N GLU A 128 -14.53 -1.19 -9.54
CA GLU A 128 -15.62 -2.13 -9.21
C GLU A 128 -15.19 -3.10 -8.10
N GLU A 129 -13.94 -3.58 -8.12
CA GLU A 129 -13.43 -4.42 -7.04
C GLU A 129 -13.12 -3.62 -5.78
N LEU A 130 -12.64 -2.37 -5.90
CA LEU A 130 -12.55 -1.42 -4.78
C LEU A 130 -13.91 -1.22 -4.13
N ARG A 131 -14.96 -1.03 -4.94
CA ARG A 131 -16.34 -0.90 -4.47
C ARG A 131 -16.81 -2.17 -3.76
N ARG A 132 -16.57 -3.34 -4.35
CA ARG A 132 -16.91 -4.64 -3.73
C ARG A 132 -16.19 -4.84 -2.40
N VAL A 133 -14.90 -4.54 -2.33
CA VAL A 133 -14.10 -4.64 -1.10
C VAL A 133 -14.59 -3.62 -0.07
N ALA A 134 -14.88 -2.39 -0.49
CA ALA A 134 -15.44 -1.37 0.39
C ALA A 134 -16.80 -1.73 0.97
N ASP A 135 -17.68 -2.36 0.19
CA ASP A 135 -18.98 -2.84 0.65
C ASP A 135 -18.86 -3.96 1.69
N THR A 136 -17.70 -4.64 1.79
CA THR A 136 -17.48 -5.76 2.73
C THR A 136 -16.74 -5.37 4.00
N LEU A 137 -16.12 -4.18 4.06
CA LEU A 137 -15.31 -3.76 5.21
C LEU A 137 -16.12 -2.87 6.16
N PRO A 138 -16.04 -3.10 7.48
CA PRO A 138 -16.68 -2.21 8.45
C PRO A 138 -15.99 -0.83 8.45
N VAL A 139 -16.80 0.23 8.54
CA VAL A 139 -16.39 1.64 8.40
C VAL A 139 -15.29 2.06 9.41
N ASP A 140 -15.18 1.35 10.54
CA ASP A 140 -14.22 1.63 11.63
C ASP A 140 -13.01 0.67 11.69
N ALA A 141 -12.77 -0.16 10.67
CA ALA A 141 -11.62 -1.05 10.68
C ALA A 141 -10.31 -0.25 10.64
N VAL A 142 -9.35 -0.58 11.50
CA VAL A 142 -7.96 -0.11 11.34
C VAL A 142 -7.16 -1.24 10.71
N VAL A 143 -6.50 -0.97 9.59
CA VAL A 143 -5.71 -1.98 8.86
C VAL A 143 -4.24 -1.73 9.14
N GLY A 144 -3.54 -2.69 9.75
CA GLY A 144 -2.11 -2.57 10.06
C GLY A 144 -1.21 -2.71 8.82
N ILE A 145 0.11 -2.57 9.01
CA ILE A 145 1.12 -2.64 7.93
C ILE A 145 0.98 -3.85 7.00
N ASP A 146 0.58 -5.00 7.53
CA ASP A 146 0.45 -6.23 6.76
C ASP A 146 -0.90 -6.37 6.09
N GLY A 147 -1.80 -5.40 6.28
CA GLY A 147 -3.17 -5.45 5.81
C GLY A 147 -4.09 -6.29 6.70
N ALA A 148 -3.65 -6.65 7.91
CA ALA A 148 -4.49 -7.30 8.89
C ALA A 148 -5.41 -6.26 9.53
N VAL A 149 -6.70 -6.58 9.66
CA VAL A 149 -7.60 -5.82 10.52
C VAL A 149 -7.03 -5.90 11.92
N LEU A 150 -6.55 -4.78 12.44
CA LEU A 150 -6.18 -4.65 13.82
C LEU A 150 -7.50 -4.56 14.59
N GLU A 151 -7.78 -5.59 15.40
CA GLU A 151 -8.84 -5.51 16.41
C GLU A 151 -8.62 -4.22 17.23
N PRO A 152 -9.67 -3.46 17.56
CA PRO A 152 -9.57 -2.24 18.35
C PRO A 152 -9.21 -2.58 19.80
N HIS A 153 -7.97 -3.01 20.03
CA HIS A 153 -7.43 -3.22 21.37
C HIS A 153 -6.83 -1.91 21.87
N HIS A 154 -7.63 -1.23 22.69
CA HIS A 154 -7.24 -0.40 23.82
C HIS A 154 -5.83 0.20 23.79
N THR A 155 -5.76 1.47 23.41
CA THR A 155 -4.78 2.40 23.95
C THR A 155 -4.85 2.39 25.48
N HIS A 156 -3.74 2.09 26.14
CA HIS A 156 -3.54 2.38 27.56
C HIS A 156 -2.11 2.91 27.78
#